data_AF-A0A7C3RKL7-F1
#
_entry.id   AF-A0A7C3RKL7-F1
#
_cell.length_a   1.000
_cell.length_b   1.000
_cell.length_c   1.000
_cell.angle_alpha   90.00
_cell.angle_beta   90.00
_cell.angle_gamma   90.00
#
_symmetry.space_group_name_H-M   'P 1'
#
loop_
_entity.id
_entity.type
_entity.pdbx_description
1 polymer ?
#
loop_
_entity_poly.entity_id
_entity_poly.type
_entity_poly.pdbx_seq_one_letter_code
_entity_poly.pdbx_strand_id
1 'polypeptide(L)'
;MWFQYGKTTLYGYETPKQTKYGTGEFSATITGLEMCTTYHYRAVVKHVNYDDTKYGEDKSFTTECPVSVDLKANGYDGPITVSYKNRTITFSWTSQYADTCTAETINKPSNSSVNWSGTKSTSGNESVTLDKAGSYTFKLTCKNNTSNNTKYDTVQVTVEQPTLGVITKGAVVTY
;
A
#
# COMPACT_ATOMS: atom_id res chain seq x y z
N MET A 1 17.42 5.73 35.25
CA MET A 1 17.70 4.87 34.09
C MET A 1 16.94 5.35 32.87
N TRP A 2 17.46 5.13 31.69
CA TRP A 2 16.82 5.48 30.41
C TRP A 2 17.37 4.56 29.31
N PHE A 3 16.83 4.64 28.10
CA PHE A 3 17.43 4.03 26.92
C PHE A 3 18.07 5.11 26.06
N GLN A 4 19.27 4.81 25.55
CA GLN A 4 19.85 5.49 24.41
C GLN A 4 19.49 4.70 23.16
N TYR A 5 19.10 5.38 22.09
CA TYR A 5 18.76 4.72 20.83
C TYR A 5 19.11 5.59 19.62
N GLY A 6 19.23 4.96 18.45
CA GLY A 6 19.51 5.63 17.18
C GLY A 6 19.66 4.66 16.04
N LYS A 7 19.84 5.15 14.81
CA LYS A 7 20.03 4.31 13.61
C LYS A 7 21.41 3.64 13.55
N THR A 8 22.32 4.03 14.45
CA THR A 8 23.67 3.46 14.57
C THR A 8 24.00 3.27 16.04
N THR A 9 25.11 2.60 16.33
CA THR A 9 25.64 2.42 17.70
C THR A 9 26.21 3.70 18.32
N LEU A 10 26.27 4.81 17.58
CA LEU A 10 26.50 6.13 18.16
C LEU A 10 25.25 6.66 18.90
N TYR A 11 24.12 5.97 18.72
CA TYR A 11 22.81 6.38 19.22
C TYR A 11 22.52 7.82 18.75
N GLY A 12 21.96 8.66 19.62
CA GLY A 12 21.67 10.07 19.32
C GLY A 12 20.37 10.56 19.94
N TYR A 13 19.51 9.64 20.38
CA TYR A 13 18.28 9.93 21.07
C TYR A 13 18.25 9.24 22.44
N GLU A 14 17.51 9.82 23.38
CA GLU A 14 17.29 9.27 24.71
C GLU A 14 15.80 9.24 25.04
N THR A 15 15.36 8.19 25.73
CA THR A 15 14.03 8.17 26.33
C THR A 15 14.00 9.07 27.58
N PRO A 16 12.80 9.50 28.03
CA PRO A 16 12.65 10.12 29.34
C PRO A 16 13.30 9.26 30.45
N LYS A 17 13.98 9.93 31.38
CA LYS A 17 14.65 9.26 32.49
C LYS A 17 13.61 8.77 33.50
N GLN A 18 13.74 7.52 33.92
CA GLN A 18 12.91 6.88 34.94
C GLN A 18 13.74 6.62 36.21
N THR A 19 13.16 6.86 37.37
CA THR A 19 13.77 6.50 38.66
C THR A 19 13.22 5.15 39.11
N LYS A 20 14.12 4.19 39.40
CA LYS A 20 13.78 2.90 39.98
C LYS A 20 14.68 2.57 41.16
N TYR A 21 14.14 1.81 42.10
CA TYR A 21 14.83 1.30 43.28
C TYR A 21 14.85 -0.23 43.22
N GLY A 22 16.03 -0.83 43.41
CA GLY A 22 16.22 -2.29 43.37
C GLY A 22 16.37 -2.87 41.96
N THR A 23 16.45 -4.21 41.89
CA THR A 23 16.52 -4.97 40.64
C THR A 23 15.13 -5.15 40.05
N GLY A 24 15.02 -5.09 38.72
CA GLY A 24 13.77 -5.35 38.03
C GLY A 24 13.80 -4.95 36.56
N GLU A 25 12.83 -5.44 35.80
CA GLU A 25 12.66 -5.08 34.40
C GLU A 25 12.22 -3.62 34.28
N PHE A 26 12.68 -2.92 33.25
CA PHE A 26 12.17 -1.59 32.92
C PHE A 26 12.00 -1.47 31.41
N SER A 27 11.02 -0.70 30.98
CA SER A 27 10.67 -0.52 29.58
C SER A 27 10.40 0.95 29.30
N ALA A 28 10.55 1.34 28.03
CA ALA A 28 10.18 2.65 27.53
C ALA A 28 9.53 2.48 26.16
N THR A 29 8.50 3.28 25.89
CA THR A 29 7.85 3.32 24.58
C THR A 29 8.44 4.46 23.77
N ILE A 30 8.78 4.18 22.51
CA ILE A 30 9.28 5.16 21.55
C ILE A 30 8.29 5.17 20.37
N THR A 31 7.88 6.37 19.93
CA THR A 31 6.98 6.58 18.80
C THR A 31 7.68 7.41 17.72
N GLY A 32 7.08 7.49 16.53
CA GLY A 32 7.61 8.30 15.43
C GLY A 32 8.90 7.76 14.79
N LEU A 33 9.17 6.46 14.95
CA LEU A 33 10.30 5.81 14.27
C LEU A 33 10.02 5.70 12.78
N GLU A 34 11.05 5.92 11.97
CA GLU A 34 10.99 5.65 10.53
C GLU A 34 10.75 4.17 10.26
N MET A 35 9.88 3.88 9.28
CA MET A 35 9.56 2.52 8.84
C MET A 35 10.78 1.86 8.17
N CYS A 36 10.78 0.53 8.08
CA CYS A 36 11.88 -0.23 7.45
C CYS A 36 13.29 0.09 7.96
N THR A 37 13.41 0.62 9.18
CA THR A 37 14.68 1.13 9.69
C THR A 37 15.12 0.29 10.87
N THR A 38 16.39 -0.12 10.85
CA THR A 38 17.04 -0.76 12.00
C THR A 38 17.49 0.30 12.99
N TYR A 39 17.11 0.12 14.24
CA TYR A 39 17.54 0.93 15.38
C TYR A 39 18.38 0.09 16.33
N HIS A 40 19.44 0.71 16.83
CA HIS A 40 20.24 0.23 17.94
C HIS A 40 19.79 0.92 19.22
N TYR A 41 19.79 0.19 20.33
CA TYR A 41 19.44 0.71 21.63
C TYR A 41 20.24 0.02 22.73
N ARG A 42 20.51 0.76 23.81
CA ARG A 42 21.08 0.22 25.05
C ARG A 42 20.43 0.83 26.27
N ALA A 43 20.40 0.07 27.35
CA ALA A 43 20.01 0.58 28.66
C ALA A 43 21.13 1.44 29.26
N VAL A 44 20.77 2.53 29.92
CA VAL A 44 21.70 3.39 30.67
C VAL A 44 21.19 3.57 32.09
N VAL A 45 22.06 3.30 33.07
CA VAL A 45 21.77 3.46 34.48
C VAL A 45 22.81 4.41 35.07
N LYS A 46 22.36 5.56 35.57
CA LYS A 46 23.18 6.48 36.34
C LYS A 46 22.76 6.43 37.80
N HIS A 47 23.74 6.28 38.70
CA HIS A 47 23.50 6.37 40.13
C HIS A 47 23.12 7.80 40.51
N VAL A 48 22.17 7.97 41.45
CA VAL A 48 21.64 9.30 41.79
C VAL A 48 22.62 10.14 42.62
N ASN A 49 23.40 9.52 43.50
CA ASN A 49 24.32 10.21 44.42
C ASN A 49 25.81 10.09 44.04
N TYR A 50 26.13 9.36 42.97
CA TYR A 50 27.50 9.13 42.53
C TYR A 50 27.58 9.33 41.02
N ASP A 51 28.70 9.83 40.53
CA ASP A 51 28.92 9.95 39.09
C ASP A 51 29.34 8.61 38.47
N ASP A 52 28.54 7.58 38.73
CA ASP A 52 28.70 6.25 38.15
C ASP A 52 27.58 6.00 37.14
N THR A 53 27.97 5.73 35.91
CA THR A 53 27.05 5.37 34.82
C THR A 53 27.43 4.02 34.27
N LYS A 54 26.48 3.09 34.27
CA LYS A 54 26.60 1.78 33.65
C LYS A 54 25.79 1.74 32.36
N TYR A 55 26.35 1.05 31.38
CA TYR A 55 25.76 0.84 30.07
C TYR A 55 25.46 -0.64 29.90
N GLY A 56 24.25 -0.94 29.45
CA GLY A 56 23.90 -2.27 28.98
C GLY A 56 24.53 -2.58 27.63
N GLU A 57 24.37 -3.83 27.21
CA GLU A 57 24.74 -4.28 25.87
C GLU A 57 23.94 -3.55 24.80
N ASP A 58 24.54 -3.42 23.62
CA ASP A 58 23.83 -2.97 22.43
C ASP A 58 22.85 -4.05 21.96
N LYS A 59 21.62 -3.65 21.70
CA LYS A 59 20.59 -4.47 21.08
C LYS A 59 20.03 -3.73 19.88
N SER A 60 19.42 -4.46 18.96
CA SER A 60 18.77 -3.84 17.80
C SER A 60 17.40 -4.43 17.54
N PHE A 61 16.57 -3.64 16.85
CA PHE A 61 15.31 -4.07 16.27
C PHE A 61 15.10 -3.33 14.96
N THR A 62 14.29 -3.92 14.07
CA THR A 62 13.89 -3.28 12.81
C THR A 62 12.39 -3.01 12.86
N THR A 63 12.01 -1.77 12.58
CA THR A 63 10.58 -1.40 12.47
C THR A 63 9.93 -2.09 11.28
N GLU A 64 8.63 -2.33 11.35
CA GLU A 64 7.88 -2.95 10.25
C GLU A 64 7.96 -2.12 8.95
N CYS A 65 7.95 -2.84 7.82
CA CYS A 65 7.78 -2.29 6.48
C CYS A 65 6.33 -2.48 6.04
N PRO A 66 5.46 -1.47 6.13
CA PRO A 66 4.11 -1.63 5.60
C PRO A 66 4.19 -1.73 4.08
N VAL A 67 3.55 -2.76 3.54
CA VAL A 67 3.35 -2.88 2.10
C VAL A 67 2.54 -1.67 1.61
N SER A 68 2.91 -1.11 0.47
CA SER A 68 2.07 -0.15 -0.26
C SER A 68 1.80 -0.68 -1.66
N VAL A 69 0.64 -0.34 -2.21
CA VAL A 69 0.25 -0.69 -3.57
C VAL A 69 -0.60 0.45 -4.12
N ASP A 70 -0.34 0.81 -5.37
CA ASP A 70 -1.00 1.87 -6.13
C ASP A 70 -1.34 1.29 -7.50
N LEU A 71 -2.63 1.19 -7.81
CA LEU A 71 -3.19 0.68 -9.05
C LEU A 71 -3.94 1.81 -9.73
N LYS A 72 -3.63 2.02 -11.01
CA LYS A 72 -4.26 3.06 -11.84
C LYS A 72 -4.87 2.46 -13.09
N ALA A 73 -5.98 3.04 -13.53
CA ALA A 73 -6.61 2.78 -14.81
C ALA A 73 -6.41 4.01 -15.72
N ASN A 74 -5.74 3.82 -16.86
CA ASN A 74 -5.35 4.90 -17.78
C ASN A 74 -4.62 6.06 -17.08
N GLY A 75 -3.87 5.76 -16.02
CA GLY A 75 -3.13 6.75 -15.22
C GLY A 75 -3.92 7.43 -14.08
N TYR A 76 -5.17 7.04 -13.84
CA TYR A 76 -6.02 7.60 -12.79
C TYR A 76 -6.37 6.57 -11.72
N ASP A 77 -6.54 7.01 -10.47
CA ASP A 77 -6.97 6.17 -9.32
C ASP A 77 -8.46 5.77 -9.42
N GLY A 78 -9.18 6.38 -10.36
CA GLY A 78 -10.60 6.15 -10.59
C GLY A 78 -11.51 6.80 -9.53
N PRO A 79 -12.84 6.62 -9.67
CA PRO A 79 -13.51 5.95 -10.78
C PRO A 79 -13.32 6.71 -12.10
N ILE A 80 -13.10 5.98 -13.21
CA ILE A 80 -13.05 6.58 -14.55
C ILE A 80 -14.25 6.12 -15.39
N THR A 81 -14.66 6.98 -16.31
CA THR A 81 -15.67 6.66 -17.32
C THR A 81 -15.05 6.74 -18.71
N VAL A 82 -15.25 5.71 -19.53
CA VAL A 82 -14.74 5.64 -20.89
C VAL A 82 -15.87 5.38 -21.89
N SER A 83 -15.75 5.94 -23.07
CA SER A 83 -16.67 5.63 -24.17
C SER A 83 -16.48 4.19 -24.63
N TYR A 84 -17.53 3.60 -25.20
CA TYR A 84 -17.47 2.22 -25.73
C TYR A 84 -16.37 2.03 -26.81
N LYS A 85 -15.95 3.10 -27.49
CA LYS A 85 -14.85 3.05 -28.48
C LYS A 85 -13.46 3.01 -27.83
N ASN A 86 -13.31 3.59 -26.64
CA ASN A 86 -12.04 3.70 -25.91
C ASN A 86 -12.01 2.76 -24.68
N ARG A 87 -12.59 1.57 -24.84
CA ARG A 87 -12.76 0.55 -23.78
C ARG A 87 -11.51 -0.31 -23.50
N THR A 88 -10.39 -0.03 -24.15
CA THR A 88 -9.11 -0.64 -23.81
C THR A 88 -8.47 0.18 -22.69
N ILE A 89 -8.36 -0.44 -21.53
CA ILE A 89 -7.84 0.19 -20.31
C ILE A 89 -6.43 -0.31 -20.10
N THR A 90 -5.49 0.61 -19.94
CA THR A 90 -4.15 0.29 -19.47
C THR A 90 -4.13 0.40 -17.96
N PHE A 91 -4.01 -0.74 -17.28
CA PHE A 91 -3.68 -0.78 -15.87
C PHE A 91 -2.19 -0.53 -15.70
N SER A 92 -1.83 0.31 -14.74
CA SER A 92 -0.45 0.53 -14.31
C SER A 92 -0.38 0.47 -12.80
N TRP A 93 0.62 -0.21 -12.25
CA TRP A 93 0.74 -0.34 -10.81
C TRP A 93 2.17 -0.29 -10.32
N THR A 94 2.31 0.13 -9.07
CA THR A 94 3.55 0.07 -8.31
C THR A 94 3.27 -0.42 -6.89
N SER A 95 4.23 -1.10 -6.28
CA SER A 95 4.17 -1.49 -4.87
C SER A 95 5.53 -1.30 -4.21
N GLN A 96 5.52 -1.04 -2.90
CA GLN A 96 6.74 -1.01 -2.09
C GLN A 96 6.66 -2.08 -1.01
N TYR A 97 7.82 -2.68 -0.74
CA TYR A 97 7.99 -3.74 0.26
C TYR A 97 7.12 -4.99 0.03
N ALA A 98 6.53 -5.16 -1.15
CA ALA A 98 5.84 -6.38 -1.55
C ALA A 98 6.80 -7.35 -2.26
N ASP A 99 6.59 -8.65 -2.04
CA ASP A 99 7.27 -9.72 -2.77
C ASP A 99 6.41 -10.27 -3.90
N THR A 100 5.09 -10.22 -3.74
CA THR A 100 4.12 -10.78 -4.68
C THR A 100 2.91 -9.87 -4.81
N CYS A 101 2.31 -9.81 -6.00
CA CYS A 101 1.04 -9.16 -6.24
C CYS A 101 0.10 -10.09 -7.02
N THR A 102 -1.19 -10.02 -6.74
CA THR A 102 -2.23 -10.83 -7.37
C THR A 102 -3.38 -9.93 -7.79
N ALA A 103 -3.71 -9.96 -9.08
CA ALA A 103 -4.84 -9.26 -9.64
C ALA A 103 -6.14 -10.07 -9.45
N GLU A 104 -7.25 -9.36 -9.31
CA GLU A 104 -8.59 -9.92 -9.23
C GLU A 104 -9.61 -8.95 -9.84
N THR A 105 -10.56 -9.47 -10.61
CA THR A 105 -11.74 -8.72 -11.04
C THR A 105 -12.85 -8.93 -10.01
N ILE A 106 -13.17 -7.89 -9.23
CA ILE A 106 -14.16 -7.96 -8.16
C ILE A 106 -15.58 -7.89 -8.72
N ASN A 107 -15.81 -6.97 -9.64
CA ASN A 107 -17.13 -6.71 -10.20
C ASN A 107 -17.04 -6.56 -11.71
N LYS A 108 -18.01 -7.13 -12.42
CA LYS A 108 -18.16 -7.01 -13.87
C LYS A 108 -19.62 -7.22 -14.28
N PRO A 109 -20.04 -6.71 -15.45
CA PRO A 109 -21.38 -6.98 -15.98
C PRO A 109 -21.64 -8.48 -16.16
N SER A 110 -22.88 -8.94 -15.97
CA SER A 110 -23.23 -10.38 -15.91
C SER A 110 -22.84 -11.20 -17.13
N ASN A 111 -22.70 -10.57 -18.30
CA ASN A 111 -22.32 -11.21 -19.56
C ASN A 111 -20.89 -10.86 -20.02
N SER A 112 -20.06 -10.35 -19.11
CA SER A 112 -18.67 -9.99 -19.38
C SER A 112 -17.73 -11.19 -19.19
N SER A 113 -16.96 -11.52 -20.22
CA SER A 113 -15.90 -12.54 -20.14
C SER A 113 -14.59 -11.99 -19.58
N VAL A 114 -14.45 -10.66 -19.42
CA VAL A 114 -13.26 -10.02 -18.86
C VAL A 114 -12.89 -10.66 -17.52
N ASN A 115 -11.60 -11.00 -17.39
CA ASN A 115 -11.00 -11.53 -16.18
C ASN A 115 -9.54 -11.06 -16.08
N TRP A 116 -9.32 -9.92 -15.44
CA TRP A 116 -7.98 -9.52 -15.03
C TRP A 116 -7.67 -10.21 -13.71
N SER A 117 -6.79 -11.22 -13.76
CA SER A 117 -6.50 -12.09 -12.62
C SER A 117 -5.08 -12.63 -12.62
N GLY A 118 -4.71 -13.30 -11.52
CA GLY A 118 -3.47 -14.06 -11.39
C GLY A 118 -2.30 -13.24 -10.87
N THR A 119 -1.14 -13.88 -10.76
CA THR A 119 0.07 -13.24 -10.26
C THR A 119 0.55 -12.15 -11.21
N LYS A 120 0.91 -11.00 -10.64
CA LYS A 120 1.51 -9.85 -11.32
C LYS A 120 2.85 -9.53 -10.68
N SER A 121 3.74 -8.91 -11.45
CA SER A 121 4.97 -8.31 -10.91
C SER A 121 4.63 -7.22 -9.88
N THR A 122 5.57 -6.90 -8.99
CA THR A 122 5.40 -5.87 -7.96
C THR A 122 5.28 -4.44 -8.53
N SER A 123 5.65 -4.24 -9.78
CA SER A 123 5.29 -3.07 -10.58
C SER A 123 5.13 -3.49 -12.04
N GLY A 124 4.33 -2.75 -12.80
CA GLY A 124 4.12 -3.05 -14.20
C GLY A 124 2.94 -2.33 -14.82
N ASN A 125 2.65 -2.71 -16.05
CA ASN A 125 1.46 -2.29 -16.77
C ASN A 125 0.89 -3.45 -17.59
N GLU A 126 -0.41 -3.41 -17.85
CA GLU A 126 -1.13 -4.40 -18.65
C GLU A 126 -2.40 -3.78 -19.21
N SER A 127 -2.69 -4.05 -20.49
CA SER A 127 -3.90 -3.54 -21.12
C SER A 127 -4.99 -4.61 -21.21
N VAL A 128 -6.21 -4.22 -20.86
CA VAL A 128 -7.40 -5.08 -20.87
C VAL A 128 -8.51 -4.38 -21.64
N THR A 129 -9.09 -5.08 -22.61
CA THR A 129 -10.24 -4.58 -23.37
C THR A 129 -11.54 -5.01 -22.70
N LEU A 130 -12.36 -4.04 -22.29
CA LEU A 130 -13.64 -4.29 -21.64
C LEU A 130 -14.72 -4.63 -22.67
N ASP A 131 -15.36 -5.79 -22.54
CA ASP A 131 -16.21 -6.36 -23.59
C ASP A 131 -17.67 -5.86 -23.59
N LYS A 132 -18.17 -5.38 -22.44
CA LYS A 132 -19.54 -4.90 -22.23
C LYS A 132 -19.55 -3.47 -21.72
N ALA A 133 -20.66 -2.77 -21.97
CA ALA A 133 -20.96 -1.53 -21.26
C ALA A 133 -21.36 -1.86 -19.81
N GLY A 134 -21.04 -0.97 -18.88
CA GLY A 134 -21.30 -1.16 -17.46
C GLY A 134 -20.08 -0.89 -16.58
N SER A 135 -20.23 -1.20 -15.29
CA SER A 135 -19.19 -0.95 -14.28
C SER A 135 -18.33 -2.20 -14.05
N TYR A 136 -17.03 -1.99 -14.00
CA TYR A 136 -16.01 -2.97 -13.68
C TYR A 136 -15.20 -2.49 -12.48
N THR A 137 -14.89 -3.39 -11.54
CA THR A 137 -14.01 -3.09 -10.40
C THR A 137 -12.87 -4.09 -10.39
N PHE A 138 -11.64 -3.58 -10.38
CA PHE A 138 -10.42 -4.36 -10.37
C PHE A 138 -9.68 -4.12 -9.06
N LYS A 139 -9.03 -5.16 -8.54
CA LYS A 139 -8.24 -5.12 -7.33
C LYS A 139 -6.87 -5.72 -7.59
N LEU A 140 -5.84 -5.07 -7.08
CA LEU A 140 -4.50 -5.63 -6.99
C LEU A 140 -4.16 -5.80 -5.51
N THR A 141 -3.86 -7.02 -5.09
CA THR A 141 -3.44 -7.32 -3.72
C THR A 141 -1.96 -7.65 -3.72
N CYS A 142 -1.16 -6.92 -2.94
CA CYS A 142 0.28 -7.12 -2.81
C CYS A 142 0.64 -7.54 -1.39
N LYS A 143 1.59 -8.46 -1.27
CA LYS A 143 1.98 -9.10 -0.01
C LYS A 143 3.49 -9.16 0.15
N ASN A 144 3.95 -8.89 1.36
CA ASN A 144 5.28 -9.24 1.83
C ASN A 144 5.22 -10.63 2.49
N ASN A 145 6.01 -11.57 1.98
CA ASN A 145 5.99 -12.96 2.42
C ASN A 145 6.68 -13.15 3.78
N THR A 146 7.65 -12.31 4.13
CA THR A 146 8.40 -12.38 5.39
C THR A 146 7.58 -11.88 6.57
N SER A 147 6.95 -10.71 6.44
CA SER A 147 6.11 -10.11 7.49
C SER A 147 4.65 -10.58 7.43
N ASN A 148 4.26 -11.27 6.35
CA ASN A 148 2.88 -11.62 6.04
C ASN A 148 1.94 -10.40 5.88
N ASN A 149 2.48 -9.17 5.85
CA ASN A 149 1.72 -7.95 5.65
C ASN A 149 1.16 -7.91 4.22
N THR A 150 -0.11 -7.56 4.09
CA THR A 150 -0.84 -7.52 2.83
C THR A 150 -1.62 -6.22 2.71
N LYS A 151 -1.52 -5.57 1.54
CA LYS A 151 -2.34 -4.42 1.16
C LYS A 151 -2.94 -4.63 -0.21
N TYR A 152 -3.96 -3.85 -0.53
CA TYR A 152 -4.60 -3.88 -1.83
C TYR A 152 -4.97 -2.46 -2.26
N ASP A 153 -5.14 -2.30 -3.56
CA ASP A 153 -5.73 -1.11 -4.16
C ASP A 153 -6.77 -1.54 -5.21
N THR A 154 -7.72 -0.65 -5.47
CA THR A 154 -8.85 -0.90 -6.35
C THR A 154 -9.13 0.26 -7.28
N VAL A 155 -9.45 -0.04 -8.53
CA VAL A 155 -9.91 0.95 -9.51
C VAL A 155 -11.25 0.53 -10.08
N GLN A 156 -12.13 1.50 -10.26
CA GLN A 156 -13.42 1.30 -10.93
C GLN A 156 -13.40 1.95 -12.31
N VAL A 157 -13.85 1.21 -13.31
CA VAL A 157 -13.98 1.67 -14.69
C VAL A 157 -15.42 1.48 -15.16
N THR A 158 -16.05 2.54 -15.63
CA THR A 158 -17.37 2.51 -16.22
C THR A 158 -17.26 2.67 -17.74
N VAL A 159 -17.78 1.71 -18.49
CA VAL A 159 -17.88 1.79 -19.94
C VAL A 159 -19.28 2.26 -20.31
N GLU A 160 -19.37 3.40 -20.99
CA GLU A 160 -20.65 3.96 -21.44
C GLU A 160 -21.33 3.06 -22.47
N GLN A 161 -22.67 3.10 -22.49
CA GLN A 161 -23.42 2.41 -23.53
C GLN A 161 -23.16 3.06 -24.90
N PRO A 162 -23.11 2.28 -26.00
CA PRO A 162 -23.04 2.86 -27.33
C PRO A 162 -24.30 3.69 -27.58
N THR A 163 -24.14 4.98 -27.89
CA THR A 163 -25.25 5.79 -28.37
C THR A 163 -25.54 5.42 -29.82
N LEU A 164 -26.76 4.94 -30.10
CA LEU A 164 -27.23 4.75 -31.47
C LEU A 164 -27.60 6.12 -32.04
N GLY A 165 -26.92 6.53 -33.12
CA GLY A 165 -27.35 7.69 -33.90
C GLY A 165 -28.65 7.35 -34.63
N VAL A 166 -29.78 7.86 -34.15
CA VAL A 166 -31.05 7.74 -34.88
C VAL A 166 -31.01 8.73 -36.04
N ILE A 167 -30.86 8.24 -37.28
CA ILE A 167 -31.02 9.07 -38.48
C ILE A 167 -32.51 9.05 -38.85
N THR A 168 -33.27 10.04 -38.39
CA THR A 168 -34.65 10.24 -38.87
C THR A 168 -34.62 11.00 -40.19
N LYS A 169 -34.94 10.33 -41.31
CA LYS A 169 -35.23 11.00 -42.57
C LYS A 169 -36.73 11.30 -42.61
N GLY A 170 -37.13 12.57 -42.60
CA GLY A 170 -38.53 12.96 -42.76
C GLY A 170 -39.05 12.52 -44.13
N ALA A 171 -40.15 11.78 -44.16
CA ALA A 171 -40.88 11.48 -45.38
C ALA A 171 -41.84 12.65 -45.67
N VAL A 172 -41.65 13.33 -46.79
CA VAL A 172 -42.62 14.31 -47.30
C VAL A 172 -43.55 13.55 -48.25
N VAL A 173 -44.82 13.43 -47.89
CA VAL A 173 -45.88 12.90 -48.77
C VAL A 173 -46.63 14.10 -49.34
N THR A 174 -46.51 14.33 -50.65
CA THR A 174 -47.33 15.31 -51.38
C THR A 174 -48.51 14.59 -52.02
N TYR A 175 -49.71 15.13 -51.82
CA TYR A 175 -50.97 14.66 -52.42
C TYR A 175 -51.17 15.19 -53.84
#